data_AF-A0A9N9PL11-F1
#
_entry.id   AF-A0A9N9PL11-F1
#
_cell.length_a   1.000
_cell.length_b   1.000
_cell.length_c   1.000
_cell.angle_alpha   90.00
_cell.angle_beta   90.00
_cell.angle_gamma   90.00
#
_symmetry.space_group_name_H-M   'P 1'
#
loop_
_entity.id
_entity.type
_entity.pdbx_description
1 polymer ?
#
loop_
_entity_poly.entity_id
_entity_poly.type
_entity_poly.pdbx_seq_one_letter_code
_entity_poly.pdbx_strand_id
1 'polypeptide(L)'
;HRLGKIDIECEYCEALKWKGEKLGLCCMNSEVILALLLAPPPAIYKLLTEKDPISKLLFVKQAIAYNQVFAFISIGEPPQFPQIYFYDPTNIKAQIDRRYKIMKEKLNKDMLKEIQEELMEFNPFVNTYIQAGNVQA
;
A
#
# COMPACT_ATOMS: atom_id res chain seq x y z
N HIS A 1 0.14 -16.68 -23.31
CA HIS A 1 1.61 -16.64 -23.14
C HIS A 1 1.92 -16.99 -21.69
N ARG A 2 2.79 -17.97 -21.40
CA ARG A 2 3.31 -18.14 -20.03
C ARG A 2 4.62 -17.38 -19.94
N LEU A 3 4.71 -16.42 -19.03
CA LEU A 3 5.99 -15.83 -18.65
C LEU A 3 6.75 -16.90 -17.83
N GLY A 4 8.06 -17.01 -18.05
CA GLY A 4 8.92 -17.98 -17.37
C GLY A 4 9.12 -17.65 -15.88
N LYS A 5 10.17 -18.21 -15.27
CA LYS A 5 10.60 -17.78 -13.93
C LYS A 5 11.14 -16.35 -13.96
N ILE A 6 11.01 -15.65 -12.82
CA ILE A 6 11.53 -14.31 -12.59
C ILE A 6 12.83 -14.45 -11.77
N ASP A 7 13.94 -14.70 -12.46
CA ASP A 7 15.21 -15.13 -11.86
C ASP A 7 16.44 -14.45 -12.48
N ILE A 8 16.25 -13.48 -13.36
CA ILE A 8 17.33 -12.67 -13.91
C ILE A 8 17.44 -11.38 -13.09
N GLU A 9 18.56 -11.17 -12.42
CA GLU A 9 18.78 -9.97 -11.62
C GLU A 9 19.21 -8.78 -12.50
N CYS A 10 18.66 -7.59 -12.23
CA CYS A 10 19.06 -6.36 -12.91
C CYS A 10 20.37 -5.82 -12.33
N GLU A 11 21.37 -5.59 -13.18
CA GLU A 11 22.69 -5.07 -12.77
C GLU A 11 22.67 -3.67 -12.13
N TYR A 12 21.60 -2.89 -12.30
CA TYR A 12 21.50 -1.51 -11.79
C TYR A 12 20.69 -1.36 -10.50
N CYS A 13 19.68 -2.20 -10.29
CA CYS A 13 18.70 -2.02 -9.22
C CYS A 13 18.35 -3.32 -8.48
N GLU A 14 19.01 -4.44 -8.83
CA GLU A 14 18.83 -5.76 -8.20
C GLU A 14 17.42 -6.34 -8.33
N ALA A 15 16.53 -5.68 -9.09
CA ALA A 15 15.20 -6.20 -9.37
C ALA A 15 15.27 -7.50 -10.19
N LEU A 16 14.46 -8.49 -9.80
CA LEU A 16 14.30 -9.74 -10.56
C LEU A 16 13.46 -9.49 -11.81
N LYS A 17 13.86 -10.12 -12.92
CA LYS A 17 13.31 -9.94 -14.26
C LYS A 17 12.99 -11.27 -14.93
N TRP A 18 12.06 -11.24 -15.89
CA TRP A 18 11.81 -12.38 -16.75
C TRP A 18 12.81 -12.47 -17.90
N LYS A 19 13.05 -13.70 -18.37
CA LYS A 19 13.79 -13.92 -19.62
C LYS A 19 13.06 -13.27 -20.80
N GLY A 20 13.73 -12.30 -21.44
CA GLY A 20 13.19 -11.53 -22.57
C GLY A 20 12.37 -10.31 -22.18
N GLU A 21 12.34 -9.93 -20.90
CA GLU A 21 11.70 -8.69 -20.45
C GLU A 21 12.35 -7.46 -21.09
N LYS A 22 11.53 -6.53 -21.58
CA LYS A 22 12.00 -5.31 -22.24
C LYS A 22 12.92 -4.52 -21.30
N LEU A 23 14.03 -4.02 -21.85
CA LEU A 23 14.93 -3.13 -21.14
C LEU A 23 14.17 -1.92 -20.60
N GLY A 24 14.46 -1.55 -19.35
CA GLY A 24 13.88 -0.37 -18.69
C GLY A 24 12.64 -0.59 -17.83
N LEU A 25 12.00 -1.78 -17.84
CA LEU A 25 10.79 -2.02 -17.04
C LEU A 25 10.99 -1.90 -15.51
N CYS A 26 12.20 -2.16 -15.00
CA CYS A 26 12.52 -2.05 -13.58
C CYS A 26 13.05 -0.66 -13.18
N CYS A 27 14.11 -0.19 -13.86
CA CYS A 27 14.86 1.02 -13.48
C CYS A 27 15.06 2.02 -14.63
N MET A 28 14.29 1.89 -15.71
CA MET A 28 14.48 2.69 -16.94
C MET A 28 15.93 2.65 -17.44
N ASN A 29 16.59 1.49 -17.32
CA ASN A 29 17.99 1.29 -17.73
C ASN A 29 18.96 2.23 -16.99
N SER A 30 18.92 2.19 -15.65
CA SER A 30 19.71 2.99 -14.70
C SER A 30 19.28 4.45 -14.50
N GLU A 31 18.32 4.96 -15.27
CA GLU A 31 17.81 6.33 -15.08
C GLU A 31 17.04 6.50 -13.76
N VAL A 32 16.47 5.43 -13.22
CA VAL A 32 15.73 5.42 -11.96
C VAL A 32 16.36 4.44 -11.00
N ILE A 33 16.99 4.96 -9.94
CA ILE A 33 17.42 4.15 -8.80
C ILE A 33 16.25 4.13 -7.81
N LEU A 34 15.64 2.97 -7.63
CA LEU A 34 14.62 2.77 -6.61
C LEU A 34 15.25 2.99 -5.25
N ALA A 35 14.63 3.83 -4.42
CA ALA A 35 15.06 3.99 -3.04
C ALA A 35 15.02 2.63 -2.33
N LEU A 36 16.01 2.38 -1.45
CA LEU A 36 15.99 1.19 -0.61
C LEU A 36 14.65 1.11 0.10
N LEU A 37 13.97 -0.01 -0.06
CA LEU A 37 12.72 -0.27 0.66
C LEU A 37 13.03 -0.24 2.14
N LEU A 38 12.42 0.71 2.86
CA LEU A 38 12.40 0.67 4.31
C LEU A 38 11.75 -0.64 4.74
N ALA A 39 12.19 -1.18 5.88
CA ALA A 39 11.56 -2.35 6.45
C ALA A 39 10.04 -2.09 6.56
N PRO A 40 9.20 -3.05 6.13
CA PRO A 40 7.76 -2.88 6.21
C PRO A 40 7.36 -2.66 7.68
N PRO A 41 6.34 -1.81 7.93
CA PRO A 41 5.78 -1.66 9.27
C PRO A 41 5.44 -3.02 9.92
N PRO A 42 5.63 -3.17 11.24
CA PRO A 42 5.51 -4.45 11.94
C PRO A 42 4.23 -5.27 11.70
N ALA A 43 3.07 -4.63 11.61
CA ALA A 43 1.78 -5.27 11.38
C ALA A 43 1.67 -5.74 9.93
N ILE A 44 2.12 -4.94 8.96
CA ILE A 44 2.23 -5.41 7.56
C ILE A 44 3.18 -6.60 7.46
N TYR A 45 4.35 -6.52 8.11
CA TYR A 45 5.32 -7.62 8.14
C TYR A 45 4.72 -8.89 8.74
N LYS A 46 4.05 -8.77 9.90
CA LYS A 46 3.34 -9.86 10.56
C LYS A 46 2.30 -10.45 9.62
N LEU A 47 1.41 -9.64 9.04
CA LEU A 47 0.36 -10.11 8.13
C LEU A 47 0.89 -10.89 6.91
N LEU A 48 2.08 -10.53 6.40
CA LEU A 48 2.72 -11.21 5.28
C LEU A 48 3.45 -12.50 5.68
N THR A 49 3.98 -12.56 6.90
CA THR A 49 4.90 -13.61 7.37
C THR A 49 4.30 -14.55 8.41
N GLU A 50 3.11 -14.24 8.94
CA GLU A 50 2.45 -15.02 9.97
C GLU A 50 2.22 -16.45 9.46
N LYS A 51 2.62 -17.42 10.30
CA LYS A 51 2.49 -18.84 9.98
C LYS A 51 1.08 -19.36 10.19
N ASP A 52 0.17 -18.52 10.70
CA ASP A 52 -1.25 -18.85 10.81
C ASP A 52 -1.88 -18.91 9.41
N PRO A 53 -2.29 -20.11 8.94
CA PRO A 53 -2.82 -20.26 7.60
C PRO A 53 -4.14 -19.48 7.42
N ILE A 54 -4.90 -19.27 8.49
CA ILE A 54 -6.21 -18.61 8.44
C ILE A 54 -6.03 -17.11 8.23
N SER A 55 -5.32 -16.43 9.13
CA SER A 55 -5.08 -14.98 9.07
C SER A 55 -4.32 -14.58 7.81
N LYS A 56 -3.29 -15.36 7.42
CA LYS A 56 -2.56 -15.16 6.17
C LYS A 56 -3.46 -15.30 4.95
N LEU A 57 -4.31 -16.33 4.89
CA LEU A 57 -5.20 -16.55 3.77
C LEU A 57 -6.27 -15.46 3.67
N LEU A 58 -6.81 -15.01 4.79
CA LEU A 58 -7.76 -13.89 4.85
C LEU A 58 -7.12 -12.60 4.33
N PHE A 59 -5.92 -12.26 4.79
CA PHE A 59 -5.20 -11.08 4.34
C PHE A 59 -4.87 -11.16 2.84
N VAL A 60 -4.24 -12.24 2.38
CA VAL A 60 -3.84 -12.40 0.98
C VAL A 60 -5.04 -12.40 0.03
N LYS A 61 -6.16 -13.04 0.40
CA LYS A 61 -7.40 -13.00 -0.40
C LYS A 61 -8.01 -11.60 -0.50
N GLN A 62 -7.79 -10.76 0.50
CA GLN A 62 -8.37 -9.42 0.58
C GLN A 62 -7.33 -8.32 0.30
N ALA A 63 -6.09 -8.64 -0.04
CA ALA A 63 -5.01 -7.68 -0.22
C ALA A 63 -5.36 -6.60 -1.26
N ILE A 64 -6.06 -6.97 -2.34
CA ILE A 64 -6.57 -6.00 -3.33
C ILE A 64 -7.57 -5.03 -2.70
N ALA A 65 -8.46 -5.52 -1.84
CA ALA A 65 -9.48 -4.72 -1.18
C ALA A 65 -8.88 -3.79 -0.12
N TYR A 66 -7.88 -4.26 0.65
CA TYR A 66 -7.09 -3.40 1.54
C TYR A 66 -6.33 -2.34 0.74
N ASN A 67 -5.61 -2.75 -0.31
CA ASN A 67 -4.91 -1.81 -1.17
C ASN A 67 -5.87 -0.78 -1.78
N GLN A 68 -7.10 -1.14 -2.15
CA GLN A 68 -8.10 -0.17 -2.64
C GLN A 68 -8.52 0.84 -1.56
N VAL A 69 -8.68 0.40 -0.31
CA VAL A 69 -9.01 1.30 0.81
C VAL A 69 -7.87 2.25 1.14
N PHE A 70 -6.63 1.79 1.00
CA PHE A 70 -5.42 2.55 1.32
C PHE A 70 -4.70 3.12 0.08
N ALA A 71 -5.25 2.93 -1.12
CA ALA A 71 -4.64 3.35 -2.36
C ALA A 71 -4.65 4.87 -2.44
N PHE A 72 -3.49 5.43 -2.17
CA PHE A 72 -3.10 6.67 -2.81
C PHE A 72 -2.55 6.29 -4.20
N ILE A 73 -3.19 6.83 -5.26
CA ILE A 73 -2.60 7.11 -6.57
C ILE A 73 -2.77 6.04 -7.68
N SER A 74 -3.33 6.49 -8.80
CA SER A 74 -2.80 6.19 -10.14
C SER A 74 -3.03 7.42 -11.02
N ILE A 75 -1.99 7.86 -11.73
CA ILE A 75 -2.08 8.86 -12.79
C ILE A 75 -3.17 8.42 -13.78
N GLY A 76 -4.16 9.29 -14.03
CA GLY A 76 -5.22 9.08 -15.02
C GLY A 76 -6.66 9.04 -14.49
N GLU A 77 -6.87 8.88 -13.19
CA GLU A 77 -8.21 8.94 -12.55
C GLU A 77 -8.18 9.94 -11.38
N PRO A 78 -9.27 10.69 -11.13
CA PRO A 78 -9.34 11.58 -9.97
C PRO A 78 -9.16 10.76 -8.68
N PRO A 79 -8.35 11.20 -7.72
CA PRO A 79 -8.03 10.43 -6.53
C PRO A 79 -9.32 10.13 -5.76
N GLN A 80 -9.70 8.85 -5.70
CA GLN A 80 -10.97 8.43 -5.09
C GLN A 80 -10.87 8.28 -3.57
N PHE A 81 -9.66 8.15 -2.99
CA PHE A 81 -9.47 8.03 -1.53
C PHE A 81 -8.38 8.94 -0.89
N PRO A 82 -8.19 10.19 -1.33
CA PRO A 82 -7.38 11.14 -0.55
C PRO A 82 -7.99 11.39 0.84
N GLN A 83 -9.30 11.15 0.99
CA GLN A 83 -10.15 11.43 2.17
C GLN A 83 -9.57 11.00 3.53
N ILE A 84 -8.63 10.06 3.58
CA ILE A 84 -7.98 9.59 4.81
C ILE A 84 -7.35 10.76 5.59
N TYR A 85 -6.66 11.66 4.89
CA TYR A 85 -5.94 12.75 5.53
C TYR A 85 -6.66 14.11 5.44
N PHE A 86 -7.64 14.25 4.54
CA PHE A 86 -8.41 15.48 4.39
C PHE A 86 -9.58 15.60 5.37
N TYR A 87 -10.12 14.48 5.88
CA TYR A 87 -11.30 14.49 6.74
C TYR A 87 -10.95 14.02 8.17
N ASP A 88 -10.55 14.99 8.99
CA ASP A 88 -10.34 14.87 10.43
C ASP A 88 -9.32 13.79 10.86
N PRO A 89 -8.01 14.10 10.80
CA PRO A 89 -6.95 13.21 11.25
C PRO A 89 -7.00 12.90 12.75
N THR A 90 -7.80 13.63 13.53
CA THR A 90 -7.88 13.46 14.98
C THR A 90 -8.88 12.36 15.39
N ASN A 91 -9.78 11.96 14.48
CA ASN A 91 -10.80 10.95 14.75
C ASN A 91 -10.56 9.64 13.99
N ILE A 92 -9.53 8.90 14.42
CA ILE A 92 -9.14 7.61 13.82
C ILE A 92 -10.29 6.59 13.80
N LYS A 93 -11.15 6.60 14.82
CA LYS A 93 -12.29 5.69 14.94
C LYS A 93 -13.32 5.95 13.83
N ALA A 94 -13.67 7.22 13.59
CA ALA A 94 -14.59 7.59 12.52
C ALA A 94 -14.04 7.23 11.14
N GLN A 95 -12.72 7.35 10.93
CA GLN A 95 -12.07 6.96 9.68
C GLN A 95 -12.17 5.44 9.43
N ILE A 96 -11.90 4.62 10.46
CA ILE A 96 -12.00 3.15 10.38
C ILE A 96 -13.45 2.74 10.08
N ASP A 97 -14.43 3.32 10.79
CA ASP A 97 -15.85 2.99 10.61
C ASP A 97 -16.34 3.35 9.20
N ARG A 98 -15.91 4.48 8.65
CA ARG A 98 -16.25 4.89 7.27
C ARG A 98 -15.69 3.91 6.25
N ARG A 99 -14.43 3.52 6.36
CA ARG A 99 -13.77 2.58 5.44
C ARG A 99 -14.39 1.20 5.49
N TYR A 100 -14.68 0.71 6.70
CA TYR A 100 -15.38 -0.55 6.89
C TYR A 100 -16.74 -0.55 6.18
N LYS A 101 -17.50 0.55 6.30
CA LYS A 101 -18.79 0.73 5.60
C LYS A 101 -18.66 0.82 4.08
N ILE A 102 -17.69 1.59 3.56
CA ILE A 102 -17.46 1.73 2.11
C ILE A 102 -17.22 0.36 1.46
N MET A 103 -16.45 -0.50 2.13
CA MET A 103 -16.17 -1.85 1.66
C MET A 103 -17.30 -2.84 1.92
N LYS A 104 -18.47 -2.36 2.34
CA LYS A 104 -19.65 -3.17 2.66
C LYS A 104 -19.31 -4.25 3.68
N GLU A 105 -18.50 -3.91 4.67
CA GLU A 105 -18.17 -4.78 5.81
C GLU A 105 -17.42 -6.07 5.42
N LYS A 106 -16.78 -6.07 4.24
CA LYS A 106 -16.06 -7.24 3.71
C LYS A 106 -14.66 -7.42 4.28
N LEU A 107 -14.13 -6.41 4.96
CA LEU A 107 -12.77 -6.42 5.52
C LEU A 107 -12.80 -6.80 6.99
N ASN A 108 -11.67 -7.27 7.53
CA ASN A 108 -11.53 -7.42 8.98
C ASN A 108 -11.27 -6.03 9.59
N LYS A 109 -12.10 -5.64 10.57
CA LYS A 109 -12.07 -4.32 11.18
C LYS A 109 -10.82 -4.09 12.06
N ASP A 110 -10.35 -5.12 12.74
CA ASP A 110 -9.17 -5.03 13.60
C ASP A 110 -7.90 -4.91 12.75
N MET A 111 -7.79 -5.67 11.67
CA MET A 111 -6.69 -5.53 10.70
C MET A 111 -6.69 -4.15 10.03
N LEU A 112 -7.87 -3.64 9.69
CA LEU A 112 -8.02 -2.30 9.12
C LEU A 112 -7.53 -1.21 10.09
N LYS A 113 -7.78 -1.39 11.39
CA LYS A 113 -7.29 -0.51 12.45
C LYS A 113 -5.76 -0.58 12.56
N GLU A 114 -5.19 -1.77 12.66
CA GLU A 114 -3.74 -1.97 12.79
C GLU A 114 -2.98 -1.31 11.62
N ILE A 115 -3.42 -1.58 10.38
CA ILE A 115 -2.79 -0.98 9.18
C ILE A 115 -2.93 0.56 9.19
N GLN A 116 -4.06 1.09 9.66
CA GLN A 116 -4.27 2.54 9.73
C GLN A 116 -3.38 3.21 10.77
N GLU A 117 -3.19 2.59 11.94
CA GLU A 117 -2.32 3.11 13.00
C GLU A 117 -0.85 3.15 12.54
N GLU A 118 -0.37 2.08 11.89
CA GLU A 118 0.99 2.05 11.35
C GLU A 118 1.22 3.05 10.23
N LEU A 119 0.24 3.24 9.35
CA LEU A 119 0.33 4.26 8.31
C LEU A 119 0.44 5.66 8.92
N MET A 120 -0.32 5.97 9.98
CA MET A 120 -0.22 7.26 10.66
C MET A 120 1.13 7.48 11.34
N GLU A 121 1.78 6.41 11.83
CA GLU A 121 3.06 6.47 12.53
C GLU A 121 4.26 6.57 11.57
N PHE A 122 4.28 5.74 10.52
CA PHE A 122 5.47 5.55 9.69
C PHE A 122 5.41 6.26 8.33
N ASN A 123 4.23 6.68 7.85
CA ASN A 123 4.14 7.32 6.54
C ASN A 123 4.58 8.80 6.64
N PRO A 124 5.71 9.19 6.01
CA PRO A 124 6.27 10.53 6.15
C PRO A 124 5.38 11.63 5.56
N PHE A 125 4.39 11.27 4.74
CA PHE A 125 3.49 12.20 4.07
C PHE A 125 2.21 12.49 4.85
N VAL A 126 1.94 11.78 5.96
CA VAL A 126 0.73 11.94 6.79
C VAL A 126 0.52 13.42 7.14
N ASN A 127 1.54 14.07 7.69
CA ASN A 127 1.46 15.47 8.11
C ASN A 127 1.25 16.43 6.93
N THR A 128 1.88 16.16 5.79
CA THR A 128 1.69 16.94 4.56
C THR A 128 0.24 16.91 4.09
N TYR A 129 -0.38 15.74 4.11
CA TYR A 129 -1.78 15.61 3.68
C TYR A 129 -2.77 16.16 4.70
N ILE A 130 -2.48 16.04 6.01
CA ILE A 130 -3.26 16.71 7.07
C ILE A 130 -3.29 18.21 6.85
N GLN A 131 -2.13 18.81 6.60
CA GLN A 131 -2.01 20.24 6.35
C GLN A 131 -2.76 20.65 5.09
N ALA A 132 -2.68 19.87 4.01
CA ALA A 132 -3.42 20.12 2.77
C ALA A 132 -4.95 20.13 2.97
N GLY A 133 -5.50 19.36 3.91
CA GLY A 133 -6.92 19.40 4.26
C GLY A 133 -7.33 20.54 5.19
N ASN A 134 -6.37 21.17 5.87
CA ASN A 134 -6.62 22.36 6.69
C ASN A 134 -6.55 23.66 5.89
N VAL A 135 -6.04 23.63 4.65
CA VAL A 135 -6.13 24.76 3.72
C VAL A 135 -7.56 24.80 3.20
N GLN A 136 -8.38 25.71 3.74
CA GLN A 136 -9.74 25.95 3.27
C GLN A 136 -9.71 26.29 1.77
N ALA A 137 -10.54 25.61 0.98
CA ALA A 137 -10.88 25.99 -0.39
C ALA A 137 -11.83 27.21 -0.40
#